data_AF-V4YBR7-F1
#
_entry.id   AF-V4YBR7-F1
#
_cell.length_a   1.000
_cell.length_b   1.000
_cell.length_c   1.000
_cell.angle_alpha   90.00
_cell.angle_beta   90.00
_cell.angle_gamma   90.00
#
_symmetry.space_group_name_H-M   'P 1'
#
loop_
_entity.id
_entity.type
_entity.pdbx_description
1 polymer ?
#
loop_
_entity_poly.entity_id
_entity_poly.type
_entity_poly.pdbx_seq_one_letter_code
_entity_poly.pdbx_strand_id
1 'polypeptide(L)'
;MSDQAAVRVGHFSPDAPNVDIRVDGEIAFEDLAFEAVSEYAELPAGSHDVSVAPHGSEDAVLEVTLDVEADASYSAFATGEVGEESLQCSVFADEPGDIADDQTHARFIHASPDAPAVNVQVADGGPVLCEDIGFRETSGYVPVDAGSYDLEVVPAGGDDPALSLPDTELPAGAAVSAIAVGQLADDSLGAQIEVDAS
;
A
#
# COMPACT_ATOMS: atom_id res chain seq x y z
N MET A 1 -16.72 -3.32 22.19
CA MET A 1 -15.28 -3.41 21.96
C MET A 1 -15.11 -4.71 21.22
N SER A 2 -14.88 -4.59 19.91
CA SER A 2 -14.43 -5.75 19.16
C SER A 2 -13.03 -6.05 19.66
N ASP A 3 -12.68 -7.31 19.95
CA ASP A 3 -11.30 -7.68 20.29
C ASP A 3 -10.53 -8.02 19.01
N GLN A 4 -10.90 -7.36 17.91
CA GLN A 4 -10.44 -7.63 16.54
C GLN A 4 -9.82 -6.37 15.96
N ALA A 5 -8.84 -6.56 15.10
CA ALA A 5 -8.32 -5.59 14.15
C ALA A 5 -8.79 -5.96 12.73
N ALA A 6 -8.89 -4.98 11.84
CA ALA A 6 -9.05 -5.21 10.42
C ALA A 6 -7.68 -5.18 9.74
N VAL A 7 -7.33 -6.22 8.99
CA VAL A 7 -6.04 -6.30 8.28
C VAL A 7 -6.30 -6.63 6.82
N ARG A 8 -5.72 -5.85 5.91
CA ARG A 8 -5.58 -6.24 4.51
C ARG A 8 -4.12 -6.45 4.16
N VAL A 9 -3.88 -7.27 3.15
CA VAL A 9 -2.54 -7.60 2.68
C VAL A 9 -2.37 -7.25 1.21
N GLY A 10 -1.14 -6.96 0.80
CA GLY A 10 -0.79 -6.64 -0.58
C GLY A 10 0.50 -7.30 -1.00
N HIS A 11 0.54 -7.81 -2.22
CA HIS A 11 1.73 -8.41 -2.81
C HIS A 11 2.36 -7.46 -3.84
N PHE A 12 3.45 -6.80 -3.45
CA PHE A 12 4.16 -5.80 -4.25
C PHE A 12 5.64 -6.13 -4.44
N SER A 13 5.98 -7.42 -4.52
CA SER A 13 7.31 -7.86 -4.93
C SER A 13 7.29 -8.17 -6.42
N PRO A 14 7.97 -7.39 -7.27
CA PRO A 14 7.81 -7.46 -8.73
C PRO A 14 8.39 -8.72 -9.37
N ASP A 15 9.32 -9.40 -8.70
CA ASP A 15 10.01 -10.60 -9.20
C ASP A 15 9.57 -11.90 -8.51
N ALA A 16 8.64 -11.82 -7.55
CA ALA A 16 8.07 -12.99 -6.91
C ALA A 16 6.89 -13.55 -7.74
N PRO A 17 6.69 -14.88 -7.73
CA PRO A 17 5.45 -15.47 -8.24
C PRO A 17 4.27 -15.15 -7.32
N ASN A 18 3.05 -15.50 -7.74
CA ASN A 18 1.89 -15.49 -6.85
C ASN A 18 2.19 -16.19 -5.52
N VAL A 19 1.61 -15.68 -4.44
CA VAL A 19 1.93 -16.10 -3.07
C VAL A 19 0.72 -16.60 -2.30
N ASP A 20 0.96 -17.50 -1.37
CA ASP A 20 0.04 -17.87 -0.29
C ASP A 20 0.49 -17.16 0.98
N ILE A 21 -0.48 -16.59 1.69
CA ILE A 21 -0.28 -15.91 2.97
C ILE A 21 -0.92 -16.75 4.06
N ARG A 22 -0.13 -17.10 5.08
CA ARG A 22 -0.58 -17.83 6.25
C ARG A 22 -0.51 -16.96 7.49
N VAL A 23 -1.47 -17.13 8.38
CA VAL A 23 -1.52 -16.50 9.70
C VAL A 23 -1.66 -17.60 10.73
N ASP A 24 -0.76 -17.62 11.72
CA ASP A 24 -0.65 -18.65 12.76
C ASP A 24 -0.57 -20.08 12.20
N GLY A 25 0.04 -20.22 11.01
CA GLY A 25 0.21 -21.48 10.29
C GLY A 25 -0.99 -21.91 9.43
N GLU A 26 -2.11 -21.19 9.47
CA GLU A 26 -3.30 -21.45 8.65
C GLU A 26 -3.32 -20.53 7.41
N ILE A 27 -3.74 -21.07 6.26
CA ILE A 27 -3.86 -20.28 5.02
C ILE A 27 -4.98 -19.24 5.18
N ALA A 28 -4.63 -17.97 5.01
CA ALA A 28 -5.55 -16.83 5.04
C ALA A 28 -5.91 -16.37 3.62
N PHE A 29 -4.92 -16.29 2.73
CA PHE A 29 -5.10 -15.94 1.32
C PHE A 29 -4.26 -16.86 0.43
N GLU A 30 -4.81 -17.29 -0.69
CA GLU A 30 -4.14 -18.17 -1.66
C GLU A 30 -4.03 -17.49 -3.02
N ASP A 31 -2.97 -17.82 -3.74
CA ASP A 31 -2.73 -17.41 -5.14
C ASP A 31 -2.84 -15.88 -5.33
N LEU A 32 -2.39 -15.10 -4.35
CA LEU A 32 -2.38 -13.65 -4.43
C LEU A 32 -1.35 -13.21 -5.47
N ALA A 33 -1.82 -12.59 -6.55
CA ALA A 33 -0.96 -12.14 -7.65
C ALA A 33 -0.20 -10.84 -7.31
N PHE A 34 0.86 -10.55 -8.06
CA PHE A 34 1.52 -9.25 -8.01
C PHE A 34 0.51 -8.11 -8.25
N GLU A 35 0.68 -7.02 -7.50
CA GLU A 35 -0.21 -5.85 -7.39
C GLU A 35 -1.58 -6.10 -6.74
N ALA A 36 -1.92 -7.34 -6.39
CA ALA A 36 -3.19 -7.60 -5.73
C ALA A 36 -3.17 -7.15 -4.27
N VAL A 37 -4.26 -6.48 -3.88
CA VAL A 37 -4.59 -6.12 -2.50
C VAL A 37 -5.84 -6.91 -2.09
N SER A 38 -5.81 -7.50 -0.90
CA SER A 38 -6.95 -8.23 -0.37
C SER A 38 -8.04 -7.28 0.14
N GLU A 39 -9.26 -7.80 0.32
CA GLU A 39 -10.20 -7.15 1.23
C GLU A 39 -9.66 -7.20 2.67
N TYR A 40 -10.18 -6.33 3.54
CA TYR A 40 -9.89 -6.40 4.98
C TYR A 40 -10.49 -7.67 5.58
N ALA A 41 -9.69 -8.40 6.35
CA ALA A 41 -10.11 -9.53 7.16
C ALA A 41 -10.00 -9.18 8.64
N GLU A 42 -10.88 -9.75 9.46
CA GLU A 42 -10.81 -9.58 10.92
C GLU A 42 -9.78 -10.53 11.52
N LEU A 43 -8.85 -9.98 12.29
CA LEU A 43 -7.83 -10.71 13.03
C LEU A 43 -7.95 -10.37 14.52
N PRO A 44 -7.88 -11.34 15.46
CA PRO A 44 -7.86 -11.02 16.88
C PRO A 44 -6.76 -10.02 17.24
N ALA A 45 -7.00 -9.19 18.26
CA ALA A 45 -5.98 -8.30 18.77
C ALA A 45 -4.85 -9.11 19.43
N GLY A 46 -3.61 -8.73 19.15
CA GLY A 46 -2.42 -9.42 19.66
C GLY A 46 -1.37 -9.63 18.58
N SER A 47 -0.49 -10.60 18.86
CA SER A 47 0.68 -10.93 18.07
C SER A 47 0.40 -12.20 17.26
N HIS A 48 0.60 -12.13 15.95
CA HIS A 48 0.31 -13.20 14.99
C HIS A 48 1.52 -13.52 14.14
N ASP A 49 1.78 -14.80 13.92
CA ASP A 49 2.86 -15.23 13.02
C ASP A 49 2.34 -15.25 11.59
N VAL A 50 2.85 -14.36 10.75
CA VAL A 50 2.51 -14.26 9.33
C VAL A 50 3.64 -14.82 8.49
N SER A 51 3.32 -15.74 7.58
CA SER A 51 4.28 -16.25 6.61
C SER A 51 3.77 -16.13 5.19
N VAL A 52 4.69 -15.85 4.27
CA VAL A 52 4.43 -15.71 2.84
C VAL A 52 5.28 -16.74 2.11
N ALA A 53 4.65 -17.54 1.27
CA ALA A 53 5.31 -18.57 0.46
C ALA A 53 4.83 -18.47 -1.00
N PRO A 54 5.63 -18.88 -2.00
CA PRO A 54 5.13 -19.07 -3.36
C PRO A 54 3.89 -19.98 -3.36
N HIS A 55 2.92 -19.70 -4.23
CA HIS A 55 1.67 -20.44 -4.30
C HIS A 55 1.90 -21.94 -4.45
N GLY A 56 1.27 -22.74 -3.58
CA GLY A 56 1.40 -24.19 -3.55
C GLY A 56 2.69 -24.71 -2.90
N SER A 57 3.53 -23.83 -2.34
CA SER A 57 4.71 -24.17 -1.54
C SER A 57 4.40 -24.11 -0.04
N GLU A 58 5.10 -24.96 0.73
CA GLU A 58 5.15 -24.88 2.20
C GLU A 58 6.38 -24.09 2.68
N ASP A 59 7.37 -23.87 1.82
CA ASP A 59 8.60 -23.15 2.15
C ASP A 59 8.34 -21.63 2.11
N ALA A 60 8.28 -21.02 3.29
CA ALA A 60 8.13 -19.57 3.42
C ALA A 60 9.39 -18.82 2.96
N VAL A 61 9.18 -17.72 2.24
CA VAL A 61 10.23 -16.79 1.78
C VAL A 61 10.27 -15.51 2.62
N LEU A 62 9.22 -15.26 3.40
CA LEU A 62 9.12 -14.17 4.34
C LEU A 62 8.31 -14.62 5.56
N GLU A 63 8.83 -14.35 6.74
CA GLU A 63 8.17 -14.62 8.01
C GLU A 63 8.26 -13.36 8.88
N VAL A 64 7.14 -12.96 9.48
CA VAL A 64 6.99 -11.72 10.22
C VAL A 64 6.03 -11.95 11.36
N THR A 65 6.33 -11.37 12.52
CA THR A 65 5.35 -11.24 13.60
C THR A 65 4.59 -9.94 13.41
N LEU A 66 3.27 -10.02 13.23
CA LEU A 66 2.37 -8.89 13.10
C LEU A 66 1.68 -8.64 14.43
N ASP A 67 1.89 -7.46 15.02
CA ASP A 67 1.20 -7.02 16.23
C ASP A 67 0.06 -6.06 15.86
N VAL A 68 -1.18 -6.43 16.18
CA VAL A 68 -2.39 -5.63 15.89
C VAL A 68 -3.16 -5.28 17.14
N GLU A 69 -3.69 -4.06 17.18
CA GLU A 69 -4.49 -3.55 18.30
C GLU A 69 -5.99 -3.70 18.02
N ALA A 70 -6.77 -3.92 19.08
CA ALA A 70 -8.22 -4.00 18.99
C ALA A 70 -8.82 -2.68 18.47
N ASP A 71 -9.87 -2.79 17.66
CA ASP A 71 -10.58 -1.66 17.05
C ASP A 71 -9.66 -0.78 16.15
N ALA A 72 -8.57 -1.33 15.61
CA ALA A 72 -7.66 -0.68 14.65
C ALA A 72 -7.64 -1.38 13.28
N SER A 73 -7.18 -0.67 12.25
CA SER A 73 -7.08 -1.16 10.87
C SER A 73 -5.64 -1.07 10.36
N TYR A 74 -5.20 -2.06 9.57
CA TYR A 74 -3.83 -2.12 9.06
C TYR A 74 -3.77 -2.57 7.60
N SER A 75 -2.81 -2.00 6.87
CA SER A 75 -2.38 -2.41 5.54
C SER A 75 -0.97 -3.01 5.61
N ALA A 76 -0.84 -4.31 5.35
CA ALA A 76 0.43 -5.03 5.42
C ALA A 76 0.91 -5.49 4.03
N PHE A 77 2.02 -4.93 3.55
CA PHE A 77 2.48 -5.10 2.18
C PHE A 77 3.83 -5.81 2.11
N ALA A 78 3.90 -6.91 1.36
CA ALA A 78 5.15 -7.55 1.00
C ALA A 78 5.79 -6.78 -0.16
N THR A 79 6.97 -6.20 0.06
CA THR A 79 7.68 -5.30 -0.86
C THR A 79 9.14 -5.69 -0.99
N GLY A 80 9.81 -5.25 -2.07
CA GLY A 80 11.20 -5.60 -2.37
C GLY A 80 11.28 -6.80 -3.31
N GLU A 81 12.47 -7.34 -3.49
CA GLU A 81 12.75 -8.35 -4.52
C GLU A 81 13.32 -9.63 -3.89
N VAL A 82 12.90 -10.76 -4.45
CA VAL A 82 13.42 -12.09 -4.09
C VAL A 82 14.87 -12.21 -4.53
N GLY A 83 15.17 -11.80 -5.76
CA GLY A 83 16.49 -11.92 -6.39
C GLY A 83 17.57 -11.06 -5.73
N GLU A 84 17.17 -9.94 -5.12
CA GLU A 84 18.07 -9.04 -4.37
C GLU A 84 18.07 -9.32 -2.85
N GLU A 85 17.39 -10.38 -2.40
CA GLU A 85 17.24 -10.74 -0.98
C GLU A 85 16.73 -9.56 -0.12
N SER A 86 15.88 -8.72 -0.71
CA SER A 86 15.41 -7.47 -0.09
C SER A 86 13.97 -7.54 0.41
N LEU A 87 13.26 -8.66 0.20
CA LEU A 87 11.88 -8.88 0.66
C LEU A 87 11.64 -8.46 2.12
N GLN A 88 10.60 -7.67 2.33
CA GLN A 88 10.15 -7.24 3.66
C GLN A 88 8.64 -6.99 3.68
N CYS A 89 8.00 -7.25 4.82
CA CYS A 89 6.66 -6.77 5.10
C CYS A 89 6.71 -5.36 5.71
N SER A 90 6.04 -4.41 5.07
CA SER A 90 5.80 -3.07 5.63
C SER A 90 4.36 -3.00 6.12
N VAL A 91 4.15 -2.57 7.36
CA VAL A 91 2.83 -2.49 7.99
C VAL A 91 2.49 -1.04 8.28
N PHE A 92 1.34 -0.59 7.80
CA PHE A 92 0.84 0.77 7.97
C PHE A 92 -0.46 0.73 8.76
N ALA A 93 -0.58 1.60 9.77
CA ALA A 93 -1.85 1.80 10.45
C ALA A 93 -2.77 2.68 9.59
N ASP A 94 -4.02 2.27 9.46
CA ASP A 94 -5.03 2.93 8.66
C ASP A 94 -5.87 3.82 9.59
N GLU A 95 -5.35 5.02 9.85
CA GLU A 95 -5.94 6.01 10.76
C GLU A 95 -6.30 7.30 10.01
N PRO A 96 -7.32 7.28 9.12
CA PRO A 96 -7.70 8.46 8.36
C PRO A 96 -8.32 9.56 9.24
N GLY A 97 -8.84 9.22 10.43
CA GLY A 97 -9.55 10.17 11.29
C GLY A 97 -10.95 10.52 10.74
N ASP A 98 -11.56 11.59 11.28
CA ASP A 98 -12.90 12.01 10.86
C ASP A 98 -12.86 12.64 9.46
N ILE A 99 -13.62 12.07 8.51
CA ILE A 99 -13.69 12.52 7.12
C ILE A 99 -14.99 13.29 6.90
N ALA A 100 -14.91 14.50 6.35
CA ALA A 100 -16.09 15.29 6.00
C ALA A 100 -16.81 14.72 4.75
N ASP A 101 -18.13 14.93 4.66
CA ASP A 101 -18.97 14.39 3.59
C ASP A 101 -18.57 14.85 2.18
N ASP A 102 -17.84 15.96 2.05
CA ASP A 102 -17.37 16.55 0.79
C ASP A 102 -15.85 16.41 0.57
N GLN A 103 -15.17 15.65 1.43
CA GLN A 103 -13.72 15.44 1.37
C GLN A 103 -13.35 13.98 1.16
N THR A 104 -12.13 13.77 0.69
CA THR A 104 -11.41 12.49 0.72
C THR A 104 -10.17 12.68 1.58
N HIS A 105 -9.84 11.73 2.43
CA HIS A 105 -8.53 11.68 3.08
C HIS A 105 -7.63 10.76 2.26
N ALA A 106 -6.68 11.33 1.53
CA ALA A 106 -5.77 10.58 0.66
C ALA A 106 -4.39 10.43 1.31
N ARG A 107 -3.77 9.25 1.20
CA ARG A 107 -2.35 9.05 1.50
C ARG A 107 -1.65 8.38 0.33
N PHE A 108 -0.34 8.54 0.26
CA PHE A 108 0.53 7.86 -0.68
C PHE A 108 1.39 6.82 0.05
N ILE A 109 1.62 5.67 -0.58
CA ILE A 109 2.53 4.62 -0.11
C ILE A 109 3.49 4.27 -1.25
N HIS A 110 4.79 4.31 -0.97
CA HIS A 110 5.79 3.98 -1.97
C HIS A 110 6.25 2.53 -1.83
N ALA A 111 5.76 1.64 -2.70
CA ALA A 111 6.11 0.22 -2.73
C ALA A 111 7.02 -0.20 -3.90
N SER A 112 7.42 0.72 -4.78
CA SER A 112 8.42 0.48 -5.83
C SER A 112 9.84 0.42 -5.25
N PRO A 113 10.61 -0.68 -5.45
CA PRO A 113 11.90 -0.87 -4.79
C PRO A 113 13.08 -0.09 -5.39
N ASP A 114 12.98 0.31 -6.66
CA ASP A 114 14.08 0.91 -7.42
C ASP A 114 13.82 2.38 -7.80
N ALA A 115 12.60 2.88 -7.59
CA ALA A 115 12.29 4.29 -7.75
C ALA A 115 12.88 5.13 -6.59
N PRO A 116 13.39 6.34 -6.88
CA PRO A 116 13.87 7.26 -5.84
C PRO A 116 12.68 7.78 -5.00
N ALA A 117 12.97 8.49 -3.91
CA ALA A 117 11.92 9.21 -3.18
C ALA A 117 11.13 10.13 -4.12
N VAL A 118 9.83 10.29 -3.88
CA VAL A 118 8.90 11.00 -4.78
C VAL A 118 8.05 12.03 -4.05
N ASN A 119 7.58 13.00 -4.84
CA ASN A 119 6.51 13.93 -4.49
C ASN A 119 5.25 13.52 -5.26
N VAL A 120 4.08 13.71 -4.64
CA VAL A 120 2.79 13.57 -5.32
C VAL A 120 2.16 14.94 -5.44
N GLN A 121 1.76 15.32 -6.64
CA GLN A 121 1.20 16.63 -6.93
C GLN A 121 0.00 16.52 -7.89
N VAL A 122 -0.82 17.55 -7.91
CA VAL A 122 -1.79 17.74 -8.99
C VAL A 122 -1.04 18.24 -10.23
N ALA A 123 -1.39 17.69 -11.40
CA ALA A 123 -0.77 17.99 -12.67
C ALA A 123 -0.84 19.49 -13.06
N ASP A 124 -0.13 19.87 -14.13
CA ASP A 124 -0.07 21.23 -14.67
C ASP A 124 0.40 22.30 -13.66
N GLY A 125 1.27 21.90 -12.72
CA GLY A 125 1.82 22.77 -11.68
C GLY A 125 0.83 23.09 -10.57
N GLY A 126 -0.11 22.17 -10.31
CA GLY A 126 -1.01 22.22 -9.16
C GLY A 126 -0.28 22.04 -7.82
N PRO A 127 -1.02 22.02 -6.70
CA PRO A 127 -0.44 21.86 -5.38
C PRO A 127 0.24 20.49 -5.21
N VAL A 128 1.34 20.49 -4.45
CA VAL A 128 1.97 19.28 -3.95
C VAL A 128 1.18 18.77 -2.74
N LEU A 129 0.81 17.50 -2.75
CA LEU A 129 0.01 16.84 -1.71
C LEU A 129 0.91 16.19 -0.65
N CYS A 130 2.01 15.56 -1.08
CA CYS A 130 3.04 15.03 -0.19
C CYS A 130 4.42 15.06 -0.86
N GLU A 131 5.48 15.14 -0.05
CA GLU A 131 6.85 15.34 -0.49
C GLU A 131 7.80 14.32 0.14
N ASP A 132 8.85 13.98 -0.60
CA ASP A 132 10.01 13.18 -0.15
C ASP A 132 9.61 11.82 0.45
N ILE A 133 8.68 11.13 -0.19
CA ILE A 133 8.24 9.79 0.25
C ILE A 133 9.16 8.74 -0.36
N GLY A 134 9.98 8.09 0.45
CA GLY A 134 10.90 7.03 0.04
C GLY A 134 10.27 5.64 -0.01
N PHE A 135 10.96 4.67 -0.60
CA PHE A 135 10.55 3.26 -0.61
C PHE A 135 10.26 2.74 0.81
N ARG A 136 9.10 2.08 0.97
CA ARG A 136 8.50 1.59 2.23
C ARG A 136 8.03 2.68 3.19
N GLU A 137 7.97 3.92 2.74
CA GLU A 137 7.38 5.02 3.49
C GLU A 137 5.96 5.32 2.99
N THR A 138 5.22 6.01 3.84
CA THR A 138 3.89 6.53 3.53
C THR A 138 3.81 7.99 3.91
N SER A 139 3.00 8.76 3.19
CA SER A 139 2.57 10.06 3.68
C SER A 139 1.60 9.90 4.85
N GLY A 140 1.36 10.98 5.60
CA GLY A 140 0.13 11.08 6.38
C GLY A 140 -1.09 11.15 5.46
N TYR A 141 -2.27 10.89 6.00
CA TYR A 141 -3.52 11.24 5.32
C TYR A 141 -3.65 12.75 5.19
N VAL A 142 -3.93 13.21 3.98
CA VAL A 142 -4.12 14.61 3.63
C VAL A 142 -5.59 14.79 3.20
N PRO A 143 -6.33 15.71 3.84
CA PRO A 143 -7.68 16.04 3.39
C PRO A 143 -7.62 16.80 2.07
N VAL A 144 -8.37 16.31 1.09
CA VAL A 144 -8.57 16.95 -0.20
C VAL A 144 -10.06 17.02 -0.51
N ASP A 145 -10.47 17.96 -1.34
CA ASP A 145 -11.86 18.00 -1.81
C ASP A 145 -12.15 16.74 -2.64
N ALA A 146 -13.35 16.19 -2.52
CA ALA A 146 -13.73 15.05 -3.33
C ALA A 146 -13.90 15.45 -4.81
N GLY A 147 -13.40 14.63 -5.73
CA GLY A 147 -13.43 14.95 -7.16
C GLY A 147 -12.53 14.06 -8.01
N SER A 148 -12.40 14.42 -9.28
CA SER A 148 -11.44 13.79 -10.20
C SER A 148 -10.23 14.70 -10.38
N TYR A 149 -9.04 14.10 -10.30
CA TYR A 149 -7.76 14.79 -10.35
C TYR A 149 -6.84 14.13 -11.36
N ASP A 150 -6.13 14.94 -12.13
CA ASP A 150 -4.92 14.49 -12.81
C ASP A 150 -3.76 14.60 -11.81
N LEU A 151 -3.24 13.46 -11.37
CA LEU A 151 -2.15 13.39 -10.40
C LEU A 151 -0.83 13.02 -11.09
N GLU A 152 0.27 13.51 -10.55
CA GLU A 152 1.62 13.20 -10.99
C GLU A 152 2.45 12.75 -9.79
N VAL A 153 3.24 11.69 -10.00
CA VAL A 153 4.29 11.25 -9.09
C VAL A 153 5.63 11.64 -9.71
N VAL A 154 6.35 12.52 -9.04
CA VAL A 154 7.58 13.14 -9.55
C VAL A 154 8.75 12.76 -8.64
N PRO A 155 9.90 12.32 -9.18
CA PRO A 155 11.10 12.10 -8.38
C PRO A 155 11.47 13.35 -7.57
N ALA A 156 11.83 13.18 -6.30
CA ALA A 156 12.24 14.28 -5.43
C ALA A 156 13.47 14.99 -6.02
N GLY A 157 13.32 16.28 -6.34
CA GLY A 157 14.35 17.10 -6.98
C GLY A 157 14.42 16.99 -8.51
N GLY A 158 13.48 16.28 -9.14
CA GLY A 158 13.24 16.30 -10.58
C GLY A 158 12.04 17.17 -10.95
N ASP A 159 11.89 17.43 -12.25
CA ASP A 159 10.76 18.21 -12.81
C ASP A 159 9.82 17.37 -13.69
N ASP A 160 10.30 16.23 -14.23
CA ASP A 160 9.52 15.36 -15.10
C ASP A 160 8.81 14.25 -14.28
N PRO A 161 7.50 14.02 -14.47
CA PRO A 161 6.77 12.97 -13.76
C PRO A 161 7.29 11.58 -14.15
N ALA A 162 7.51 10.73 -13.15
CA ALA A 162 7.81 9.31 -13.34
C ALA A 162 6.53 8.49 -13.59
N LEU A 163 5.40 8.95 -13.05
CA LEU A 163 4.09 8.35 -13.25
C LEU A 163 3.02 9.45 -13.35
N SER A 164 2.13 9.33 -14.34
CA SER A 164 0.95 10.19 -14.50
C SER A 164 -0.30 9.36 -14.29
N LEU A 165 -1.22 9.86 -13.45
CA LEU A 165 -2.46 9.21 -13.07
C LEU A 165 -3.64 10.14 -13.44
N PRO A 166 -4.01 10.19 -14.74
CA PRO A 166 -5.11 11.04 -15.20
C PRO A 166 -6.45 10.51 -14.69
N ASP A 167 -7.43 11.40 -14.55
CA ASP A 167 -8.80 11.09 -14.15
C ASP A 167 -8.92 10.27 -12.84
N THR A 168 -8.00 10.47 -11.89
CA THR A 168 -8.00 9.76 -10.60
C THR A 168 -9.19 10.21 -9.77
N GLU A 169 -10.14 9.31 -9.52
CA GLU A 169 -11.32 9.57 -8.71
C GLU A 169 -11.01 9.48 -7.21
N LEU A 170 -11.24 10.58 -6.49
CA LEU A 170 -11.18 10.66 -5.04
C LEU A 170 -12.62 10.81 -4.49
N PRO A 171 -13.22 9.72 -3.96
CA PRO A 171 -14.62 9.69 -3.58
C PRO A 171 -14.88 10.43 -2.27
N ALA A 172 -16.04 11.10 -2.21
CA ALA A 172 -16.45 11.86 -1.04
C ALA A 172 -16.77 10.96 0.17
N GLY A 173 -16.35 11.38 1.35
CA GLY A 173 -16.56 10.65 2.60
C GLY A 173 -15.72 9.37 2.73
N ALA A 174 -14.58 9.29 2.04
CA ALA A 174 -13.73 8.10 2.02
C ALA A 174 -12.26 8.40 2.34
N ALA A 175 -11.57 7.38 2.82
CA ALA A 175 -10.12 7.36 2.91
C ALA A 175 -9.55 6.54 1.73
N VAL A 176 -8.44 7.00 1.14
CA VAL A 176 -7.83 6.35 -0.02
C VAL A 176 -6.32 6.28 0.13
N SER A 177 -5.75 5.13 -0.21
CA SER A 177 -4.31 4.92 -0.40
C SER A 177 -3.98 4.83 -1.89
N ALA A 178 -3.11 5.73 -2.36
CA ALA A 178 -2.43 5.58 -3.64
C ALA A 178 -1.09 4.87 -3.41
N ILE A 179 -0.93 3.66 -3.95
CA ILE A 179 0.22 2.79 -3.68
C ILE A 179 1.04 2.66 -4.95
N ALA A 180 2.24 3.25 -5.01
CA ALA A 180 3.14 3.10 -6.16
C ALA A 180 3.82 1.74 -6.15
N VAL A 181 3.65 0.95 -7.20
CA VAL A 181 4.12 -0.44 -7.35
C VAL A 181 4.85 -0.62 -8.67
N GLY A 182 5.52 -1.76 -8.85
CA GLY A 182 6.35 -2.01 -10.05
C GLY A 182 7.73 -1.37 -9.93
N GLN A 183 8.46 -1.36 -11.04
CA GLN A 183 9.82 -0.87 -11.11
C GLN A 183 9.97 0.26 -12.11
N LEU A 184 10.81 1.24 -11.78
CA LEU A 184 11.16 2.33 -12.68
C LEU A 184 12.09 1.83 -13.81
N ALA A 185 13.01 0.90 -13.51
CA ALA A 185 14.03 0.45 -14.44
C ALA A 185 13.51 -0.42 -15.60
N ASP A 186 12.33 -1.04 -15.46
CA ASP A 186 11.72 -1.90 -16.47
C ASP A 186 10.43 -1.34 -17.08
N ASP A 187 10.12 -0.08 -16.79
CA ASP A 187 8.91 0.63 -17.23
C ASP A 187 7.58 0.00 -16.72
N SER A 188 7.61 -0.79 -15.64
CA SER A 188 6.40 -1.35 -15.01
C SER A 188 5.80 -0.49 -13.90
N LEU A 189 6.44 0.63 -13.54
CA LEU A 189 5.96 1.54 -12.51
C LEU A 189 4.49 1.95 -12.74
N GLY A 190 3.66 1.72 -11.73
CA GLY A 190 2.23 2.02 -11.72
C GLY A 190 1.74 2.40 -10.33
N ALA A 191 0.43 2.58 -10.18
CA ALA A 191 -0.18 2.80 -8.88
C ALA A 191 -1.51 2.06 -8.73
N GLN A 192 -1.74 1.49 -7.54
CA GLN A 192 -3.03 0.97 -7.11
C GLN A 192 -3.73 2.01 -6.23
N ILE A 193 -5.02 2.26 -6.49
CA ILE A 193 -5.83 3.20 -5.71
C ILE A 193 -6.84 2.38 -4.91
N GLU A 194 -6.63 2.31 -3.59
CA GLU A 194 -7.40 1.47 -2.69
C GLU A 194 -8.20 2.31 -1.70
N VAL A 195 -9.45 1.94 -1.44
CA VAL A 195 -10.26 2.55 -0.39
C VAL A 195 -9.87 1.92 0.95
N ASP A 196 -9.60 2.76 1.94
CA ASP A 196 -9.16 2.33 3.26
C ASP A 196 -10.35 2.20 4.21
N ALA A 197 -10.17 1.40 5.26
CA ALA A 197 -11.12 1.34 6.35
C ALA A 197 -11.18 2.70 7.08
N SER A 198 -12.40 3.19 7.34
CA SER A 198 -12.70 4.45 8.03
C SER A 198 -13.08 4.24 9.48
#